data_AF-A0AA88H014-F1
#
_entry.id   AF-A0AA88H014-F1
#
_cell.length_a   1.000
_cell.length_b   1.000
_cell.length_c   1.000
_cell.angle_alpha   90.00
_cell.angle_beta   90.00
_cell.angle_gamma   90.00
#
_symmetry.space_group_name_H-M   'P 1'
#
loop_
_entity.id
_entity.type
_entity.pdbx_description
1 polymer ?
#
loop_
_entity_poly.entity_id
_entity_poly.type
_entity_poly.pdbx_seq_one_letter_code
_entity_poly.pdbx_strand_id
1 'polypeptide(L)'
;MNDRMNDSMSIGSSCENRYDRLRYLSYPNTNVFIVCFSVNSRSSYDNVKEKWLKELNEYSKGTPIILVATKIDIRDDKAMVEQLAKEGEKVLTPEEGEQLAKEIGAAHYIETSARTRKGVDEIFQKALDVRFKGGKPSGGNNQGSGDNAGCCILM
;
A
#
# COMPACT_ATOMS: atom_id res chain seq x y z
N MET A 1 -11.22 36.20 37.01
CA MET A 1 -12.14 35.07 36.76
C MET A 1 -12.85 35.39 35.44
N ASN A 2 -12.26 34.99 34.31
CA ASN A 2 -12.55 33.71 33.62
C ASN A 2 -14.02 33.71 33.13
N ASP A 3 -14.36 33.61 31.85
CA ASP A 3 -13.63 33.09 30.69
C ASP A 3 -14.17 33.70 29.38
N ARG A 4 -13.27 33.76 28.40
CA ARG A 4 -13.49 34.24 27.04
C ARG A 4 -14.15 33.17 26.16
N MET A 5 -14.64 33.66 25.02
CA MET A 5 -14.68 32.98 23.71
C MET A 5 -15.88 32.07 23.45
N ASN A 6 -16.93 32.75 22.99
CA ASN A 6 -17.78 32.32 21.89
C ASN A 6 -16.93 32.19 20.61
N ASP A 7 -16.57 30.97 20.20
CA ASP A 7 -16.12 30.69 18.83
C ASP A 7 -16.65 29.31 18.43
N SER A 8 -17.78 29.32 17.74
CA SER A 8 -18.35 28.17 17.05
C SER A 8 -17.43 27.76 15.91
N MET A 9 -16.41 26.97 16.22
CA MET A 9 -15.54 26.39 15.22
C MET A 9 -16.23 25.16 14.62
N SER A 10 -16.94 25.37 13.52
CA SER A 10 -17.41 24.30 12.64
C SER A 10 -16.21 23.55 12.06
N ILE A 11 -15.76 22.48 12.74
CA ILE A 11 -14.74 21.57 12.21
C ILE A 11 -15.42 20.49 11.38
N GLY A 12 -15.98 20.90 10.23
CA GLY A 12 -16.39 19.98 9.17
C GLY A 12 -15.61 20.35 7.91
N SER A 13 -14.90 19.41 7.30
CA SER A 13 -14.19 19.52 6.00
C SER A 13 -12.68 19.86 6.01
N SER A 14 -11.90 19.54 7.05
CA SER A 14 -10.43 19.76 7.05
C SER A 14 -9.56 18.52 7.35
N CYS A 15 -10.16 17.35 7.57
CA CYS A 15 -9.39 16.13 7.81
C CYS A 15 -8.78 15.54 6.52
N GLU A 16 -9.56 15.43 5.44
CA GLU A 16 -9.13 14.76 4.20
C GLU A 16 -7.88 15.43 3.55
N ASN A 17 -7.89 16.77 3.43
CA ASN A 17 -6.79 17.54 2.85
C ASN A 17 -5.48 17.51 3.67
N ARG A 18 -5.53 17.19 4.97
CA ARG A 18 -4.32 17.14 5.81
C ARG A 18 -3.58 15.82 5.65
N TYR A 19 -4.29 14.71 5.44
CA TYR A 19 -3.67 13.41 5.23
C TYR A 19 -2.96 13.34 3.87
N ASP A 20 -3.58 13.87 2.81
CA ASP A 20 -2.94 13.92 1.48
C ASP A 20 -1.69 14.82 1.49
N ARG A 21 -1.75 15.99 2.14
CA ARG A 21 -0.59 16.89 2.25
C ARG A 21 0.59 16.27 3.02
N LEU A 22 0.33 15.51 4.09
CA LEU A 22 1.38 14.82 4.85
C LEU A 22 1.99 13.66 4.05
N ARG A 23 1.18 12.98 3.22
CA ARG A 23 1.63 11.91 2.32
C ARG A 23 2.65 12.44 1.30
N TYR A 24 2.37 13.58 0.66
CA TYR A 24 3.28 14.22 -0.29
C TYR A 24 4.64 14.61 0.31
N LEU A 25 4.65 15.03 1.58
CA LEU A 25 5.90 15.38 2.28
C LEU A 25 6.80 14.18 2.55
N SER A 26 6.24 12.97 2.51
CA SER A 26 6.99 11.73 2.77
C SER A 26 7.61 11.15 1.48
N TYR A 27 7.09 11.49 0.31
CA TYR A 27 7.59 11.01 -0.99
C TYR A 27 9.06 11.32 -1.30
N PRO A 28 9.62 12.50 -0.95
CA PRO A 28 11.03 12.78 -1.17
C PRO A 28 11.92 11.75 -0.48
N ASN A 29 12.90 11.21 -1.19
CA ASN A 29 13.83 10.18 -0.72
C ASN A 29 13.16 8.84 -0.34
N THR A 30 11.91 8.58 -0.75
CA THR A 30 11.34 7.24 -0.66
C THR A 30 11.94 6.37 -1.77
N ASN A 31 12.40 5.18 -1.41
CA ASN A 31 13.04 4.28 -2.37
C ASN A 31 12.15 3.10 -2.79
N VAL A 32 11.02 2.88 -2.10
CA VAL A 32 10.03 1.86 -2.47
C VAL A 32 8.66 2.29 -1.98
N PHE A 33 7.65 2.14 -2.84
CA PHE A 33 6.25 2.35 -2.48
C PHE A 33 5.56 1.01 -2.29
N ILE A 34 4.79 0.88 -1.22
CA ILE A 34 3.95 -0.29 -0.98
C ILE A 34 2.51 0.18 -1.15
N VAL A 35 1.87 -0.25 -2.24
CA VAL A 35 0.49 0.10 -2.54
C VAL A 35 -0.39 -1.10 -2.23
N CYS A 36 -1.39 -0.91 -1.39
CA CYS A 36 -2.28 -1.99 -0.98
C CYS A 36 -3.71 -1.81 -1.48
N PHE A 37 -4.37 -2.93 -1.81
CA PHE A 37 -5.80 -2.98 -2.06
C PHE A 37 -6.43 -4.13 -1.27
N SER A 38 -7.72 -4.06 -1.00
CA SER A 38 -8.45 -5.15 -0.33
C SER A 38 -9.14 -6.02 -1.35
N VAL A 39 -9.01 -7.35 -1.23
CA VAL A 39 -9.65 -8.29 -2.17
C VAL A 39 -11.17 -8.24 -2.14
N ASN A 40 -11.77 -7.68 -1.09
CA ASN A 40 -13.21 -7.54 -0.92
C ASN A 40 -13.79 -6.20 -1.40
N SER A 41 -12.97 -5.33 -2.01
CA SER A 41 -13.44 -4.03 -2.48
C SER A 41 -12.85 -3.74 -3.85
N ARG A 42 -13.69 -3.83 -4.88
CA ARG A 42 -13.28 -3.55 -6.27
C ARG A 42 -12.81 -2.10 -6.43
N SER A 43 -13.49 -1.16 -5.78
CA SER A 43 -13.10 0.26 -5.82
C SER A 43 -11.67 0.49 -5.33
N SER A 44 -11.21 -0.27 -4.30
CA SER A 44 -9.83 -0.16 -3.82
C SER A 44 -8.80 -0.61 -4.87
N TYR A 45 -9.16 -1.60 -5.69
CA TYR A 45 -8.33 -2.09 -6.80
C TYR A 45 -8.27 -1.07 -7.94
N ASP A 46 -9.40 -0.49 -8.35
CA ASP A 46 -9.42 0.49 -9.43
C ASP A 46 -8.66 1.78 -9.04
N ASN A 47 -8.78 2.20 -7.77
CA ASN A 47 -8.05 3.34 -7.22
C ASN A 47 -6.51 3.22 -7.32
N VAL A 48 -5.96 2.00 -7.31
CA VAL A 48 -4.51 1.78 -7.53
C VAL A 48 -4.05 2.38 -8.83
N LYS A 49 -4.80 2.14 -9.91
CA LYS A 49 -4.45 2.63 -11.24
C LYS A 49 -4.90 4.07 -11.46
N GLU A 50 -6.09 4.41 -10.99
CA GLU A 50 -6.71 5.69 -11.32
C GLU A 50 -6.18 6.86 -10.50
N LYS A 51 -5.80 6.60 -9.23
CA LYS A 51 -5.32 7.60 -8.28
C LYS A 51 -3.86 7.36 -7.91
N TRP A 52 -3.54 6.22 -7.31
CA TRP A 52 -2.23 5.99 -6.68
C TRP A 52 -1.09 5.98 -7.69
N LEU A 53 -1.26 5.29 -8.82
CA LEU A 53 -0.24 5.22 -9.87
C LEU A 53 0.04 6.60 -10.49
N LYS A 54 -1.00 7.38 -10.77
CA LYS A 54 -0.84 8.74 -11.31
C LYS A 54 -0.09 9.63 -10.34
N GLU A 55 -0.52 9.62 -9.08
CA GLU A 55 0.10 10.39 -8.01
C GLU A 55 1.58 10.03 -7.86
N LEU A 56 1.91 8.74 -7.77
CA LEU A 56 3.31 8.28 -7.67
C LEU A 56 4.17 8.68 -8.86
N ASN A 57 3.60 8.66 -10.05
CA ASN A 57 4.31 9.04 -11.27
C ASN A 57 4.50 10.57 -11.39
N GLU A 58 3.64 11.38 -10.74
CA GLU A 58 3.79 12.83 -10.69
C GLU A 58 4.89 13.25 -9.70
N TYR A 59 4.93 12.64 -8.51
CA TYR A 59 5.86 13.04 -7.46
C TYR A 59 7.22 12.31 -7.49
N SER A 60 7.27 11.06 -7.98
CA SER A 60 8.45 10.19 -7.82
C SER A 60 8.62 9.21 -8.98
N LYS A 61 8.98 9.73 -10.16
CA LYS A 61 9.23 8.92 -11.36
C LYS A 61 10.36 7.91 -11.13
N GLY A 62 10.09 6.64 -11.43
CA GLY A 62 11.09 5.56 -11.41
C GLY A 62 11.30 4.90 -10.05
N THR A 63 10.56 5.28 -9.01
CA THR A 63 10.60 4.55 -7.73
C THR A 63 9.85 3.24 -7.86
N PRO A 64 10.43 2.09 -7.46
CA PRO A 64 9.78 0.81 -7.58
C PRO A 64 8.55 0.70 -6.67
N ILE A 65 7.51 0.04 -7.18
CA ILE A 65 6.23 -0.17 -6.50
C ILE A 65 6.08 -1.65 -6.17
N ILE A 66 5.66 -1.98 -4.95
CA ILE A 66 5.23 -3.31 -4.54
C ILE A 66 3.71 -3.25 -4.37
N LEU A 67 3.00 -4.06 -5.14
CA LEU A 67 1.55 -4.19 -5.03
C LEU A 67 1.19 -5.26 -4.01
N VAL A 68 0.28 -4.93 -3.10
CA VAL A 68 -0.13 -5.81 -2.01
C VAL A 68 -1.64 -6.03 -2.02
N ALA A 69 -2.07 -7.27 -2.18
CA ALA A 69 -3.45 -7.65 -1.92
C ALA A 69 -3.62 -7.96 -0.43
N THR A 70 -4.63 -7.38 0.21
CA THR A 70 -4.92 -7.57 1.64
C THR A 70 -6.25 -8.30 1.83
N LYS A 71 -6.41 -8.92 3.00
CA LYS A 71 -7.59 -9.70 3.40
C LYS A 71 -7.86 -10.93 2.53
N ILE A 72 -6.81 -11.58 2.04
CA ILE A 72 -6.96 -12.77 1.18
C ILE A 72 -7.72 -13.92 1.84
N ASP A 73 -7.77 -13.94 3.17
CA ASP A 73 -8.55 -14.91 3.95
C ASP A 73 -10.05 -14.87 3.65
N ILE A 74 -10.56 -13.76 3.10
CA ILE A 74 -11.96 -13.65 2.65
C ILE A 74 -12.26 -14.62 1.51
N ARG A 75 -11.28 -14.98 0.67
CA ARG A 75 -11.49 -15.94 -0.43
C ARG A 75 -11.80 -17.36 0.07
N ASP A 76 -11.25 -17.71 1.24
CA ASP A 76 -11.48 -19.01 1.87
C ASP A 76 -12.76 -19.04 2.72
N ASP A 77 -13.28 -17.87 3.10
CA ASP A 77 -14.47 -17.72 3.95
C ASP A 77 -15.76 -17.62 3.12
N LYS A 78 -16.38 -18.77 2.86
CA LYS A 78 -17.60 -18.87 2.04
C LYS A 78 -18.73 -17.96 2.53
N ALA A 79 -18.88 -17.78 3.84
CA ALA A 79 -19.94 -16.92 4.38
C ALA A 79 -19.69 -15.45 4.02
N MET A 80 -18.43 -15.00 4.10
CA MET A 80 -18.05 -13.65 3.69
C MET A 80 -18.17 -13.45 2.18
N VAL A 81 -17.80 -14.44 1.36
CA VAL A 81 -17.97 -14.40 -0.11
C VAL A 81 -19.44 -14.26 -0.47
N GLU A 82 -20.32 -15.06 0.13
CA GLU A 82 -21.77 -14.98 -0.10
C GLU A 82 -22.36 -13.65 0.35
N GLN A 83 -21.87 -13.11 1.48
CA GLN A 83 -22.29 -11.79 1.96
C GLN A 83 -21.90 -10.68 0.97
N LEU A 84 -20.63 -10.67 0.52
CA LEU A 84 -20.16 -9.70 -0.47
C LEU A 84 -20.96 -9.80 -1.77
N ALA A 85 -21.25 -11.03 -2.23
CA ALA A 85 -22.08 -11.24 -3.41
C ALA A 85 -23.50 -10.68 -3.25
N LYS A 86 -24.10 -10.76 -2.05
CA LYS A 86 -25.41 -10.13 -1.74
C LYS A 86 -25.33 -8.61 -1.74
N GLU A 87 -24.19 -8.06 -1.34
CA GLU A 87 -23.89 -6.62 -1.37
C GLU A 87 -23.51 -6.14 -2.79
N GLY A 88 -23.42 -7.04 -3.77
CA GLY A 88 -23.05 -6.74 -5.16
C GLY A 88 -21.54 -6.65 -5.39
N GLU A 89 -20.72 -6.97 -4.40
CA GLU A 89 -19.27 -6.99 -4.47
C GLU A 89 -18.75 -8.38 -4.85
N LYS A 90 -17.73 -8.43 -5.70
CA LYS A 90 -17.04 -9.66 -6.07
C LYS A 90 -15.65 -9.67 -5.45
N VAL A 91 -15.30 -10.80 -4.83
CA VAL A 91 -13.95 -11.01 -4.32
C VAL A 91 -12.97 -11.12 -5.49
N LEU A 92 -11.94 -10.29 -5.47
CA LEU A 92 -10.89 -10.23 -6.48
C LEU A 92 -10.04 -11.49 -6.44
N THR A 93 -9.72 -12.05 -7.61
CA THR A 93 -8.88 -13.27 -7.70
C THR A 93 -7.37 -12.92 -7.70
N PRO A 94 -6.49 -13.88 -7.40
CA PRO A 94 -5.04 -13.66 -7.48
C PRO A 94 -4.61 -13.22 -8.89
N GLU A 95 -5.24 -13.77 -9.93
CA GLU A 95 -4.92 -13.47 -11.33
C GLU A 95 -5.22 -12.01 -11.67
N GLU A 96 -6.32 -11.45 -11.14
CA GLU A 96 -6.63 -10.03 -11.29
C GLU A 96 -5.56 -9.15 -10.62
N GLY A 97 -5.10 -9.53 -9.42
CA GLY A 97 -4.01 -8.82 -8.73
C GLY A 97 -2.68 -8.87 -9.47
N GLU A 98 -2.30 -10.03 -10.02
CA GLU A 98 -1.10 -10.17 -10.85
C GLU A 98 -1.19 -9.36 -12.15
N GLN A 99 -2.37 -9.32 -12.77
CA GLN A 99 -2.62 -8.53 -13.96
C GLN A 99 -2.44 -7.03 -13.64
N LEU A 100 -3.01 -6.55 -12.54
CA LEU A 100 -2.80 -5.18 -12.08
C LEU A 100 -1.32 -4.86 -11.83
N ALA A 101 -0.61 -5.77 -11.16
CA ALA A 101 0.83 -5.59 -10.91
C ALA A 101 1.62 -5.40 -12.21
N LYS A 102 1.31 -6.18 -13.24
CA LYS A 102 1.92 -6.03 -14.58
C LYS A 102 1.53 -4.71 -15.23
N GLU A 103 0.27 -4.31 -15.14
CA GLU A 103 -0.23 -3.08 -15.74
C GLU A 103 0.39 -1.82 -15.13
N ILE A 104 0.64 -1.82 -13.81
CA ILE A 104 1.26 -0.67 -13.12
C ILE A 104 2.79 -0.72 -13.13
N GLY A 105 3.38 -1.79 -13.66
CA GLY A 105 4.84 -1.99 -13.63
C GLY A 105 5.39 -2.22 -12.22
N ALA A 106 4.62 -2.87 -11.35
CA ALA A 106 5.07 -3.20 -10.00
C ALA A 106 6.27 -4.18 -10.04
N ALA A 107 7.24 -3.97 -9.18
CA ALA A 107 8.39 -4.86 -9.01
C ALA A 107 7.95 -6.23 -8.48
N HIS A 108 6.98 -6.24 -7.55
CA HIS A 108 6.45 -7.45 -6.93
C HIS A 108 4.95 -7.32 -6.65
N TYR A 109 4.25 -8.46 -6.72
CA TYR A 109 2.89 -8.65 -6.23
C TYR A 109 2.94 -9.60 -5.03
N ILE A 110 2.29 -9.22 -3.93
CA ILE A 110 2.29 -10.02 -2.69
C ILE A 110 0.86 -10.08 -2.14
N GLU A 111 0.46 -11.27 -1.70
CA GLU A 111 -0.83 -11.50 -1.09
C GLU A 111 -0.70 -11.65 0.42
N THR A 112 -1.56 -10.96 1.16
CA THR A 112 -1.46 -10.86 2.62
C THR A 112 -2.79 -11.03 3.31
N SER A 113 -2.72 -11.60 4.51
CA SER A 113 -3.83 -11.61 5.45
C SER A 113 -3.32 -11.19 6.81
N ALA A 114 -3.79 -10.04 7.29
CA ALA A 114 -3.47 -9.57 8.64
C ALA A 114 -3.97 -10.55 9.72
N ARG A 115 -5.07 -11.26 9.43
CA ARG A 115 -5.67 -12.25 10.33
C ARG A 115 -4.80 -13.49 10.50
N THR A 116 -4.25 -14.02 9.41
CA THR A 116 -3.38 -15.21 9.44
C THR A 116 -1.88 -14.87 9.55
N ARG A 117 -1.54 -13.57 9.54
CA ARG A 117 -0.17 -13.03 9.41
C ARG A 117 0.57 -13.48 8.15
N LYS A 118 -0.13 -14.07 7.18
CA LYS A 118 0.46 -14.52 5.91
C LYS A 118 0.88 -13.31 5.09
N GLY A 119 2.09 -13.38 4.51
CA GLY A 119 2.61 -12.39 3.55
C GLY A 119 3.19 -11.12 4.14
N VAL A 120 3.04 -10.86 5.45
CA VAL A 120 3.56 -9.63 6.08
C VAL A 120 5.09 -9.61 6.07
N ASP A 121 5.74 -10.69 6.52
CA ASP A 121 7.20 -10.81 6.48
C ASP A 121 7.76 -10.74 5.05
N GLU A 122 7.02 -11.30 4.09
CA GLU A 122 7.41 -11.28 2.68
C GLU A 122 7.41 -9.86 2.11
N ILE A 123 6.44 -9.01 2.47
CA ILE A 123 6.45 -7.59 2.07
C ILE A 123 7.72 -6.91 2.54
N PHE A 124 8.10 -7.08 3.81
CA PHE A 124 9.30 -6.46 4.36
C PHE A 124 10.57 -6.97 3.66
N GLN A 125 10.68 -8.29 3.44
CA GLN A 125 11.82 -8.86 2.74
C GLN A 125 11.92 -8.37 1.30
N LYS A 126 10.80 -8.30 0.57
CA LYS A 126 10.76 -7.80 -0.82
C LYS A 126 11.06 -6.31 -0.89
N ALA A 127 10.58 -5.52 0.08
CA ALA A 127 10.92 -4.10 0.18
C ALA A 127 12.43 -3.92 0.34
N LEU A 128 13.08 -4.70 1.21
CA LEU A 128 14.54 -4.68 1.35
C LEU A 128 15.24 -5.14 0.06
N ASP A 129 14.81 -6.24 -0.55
CA ASP A 129 15.40 -6.75 -1.79
C ASP A 129 15.34 -5.73 -2.94
N VAL A 130 14.20 -5.05 -3.11
CA VAL A 130 14.02 -3.98 -4.11
C VAL A 130 14.94 -2.80 -3.83
N ARG A 131 15.15 -2.44 -2.55
CA ARG A 131 16.09 -1.38 -2.15
C ARG A 131 17.51 -1.72 -2.55
N PHE A 132 17.95 -2.94 -2.23
CA PHE A 132 19.33 -3.36 -2.45
C PHE A 132 19.60 -3.72 -3.92
N LYS A 133 18.62 -4.21 -4.68
CA LYS A 133 18.77 -4.50 -6.12
C LYS A 133 18.97 -3.27 -7.01
N GLY A 134 18.79 -2.06 -6.47
CA GLY A 134 19.29 -0.82 -7.08
C GLY A 134 20.82 -0.72 -7.17
N GLY A 135 21.56 -1.60 -6.50
CA GLY A 135 22.98 -1.84 -6.73
C GLY A 135 23.26 -3.34 -6.63
N LYS A 136 23.51 -4.02 -7.75
CA LYS A 136 23.86 -5.46 -7.77
C LYS A 136 24.84 -5.80 -6.63
N PRO A 137 24.55 -6.85 -5.83
CA PRO A 137 25.60 -7.65 -5.24
C PRO A 137 25.44 -9.09 -5.75
N SER A 138 26.32 -9.46 -6.66
CA SER A 138 26.66 -10.84 -6.92
C SER A 138 27.35 -11.43 -5.68
N GLY A 139 26.69 -12.37 -5.00
CA GLY A 139 27.27 -13.41 -4.16
C GLY A 139 27.97 -12.98 -2.85
N GLY A 140 27.62 -13.64 -1.74
CA GLY A 140 28.53 -13.80 -0.61
C GLY A 140 27.97 -13.44 0.77
N ASN A 141 28.08 -14.44 1.66
CA ASN A 141 27.93 -14.47 3.11
C ASN A 141 28.08 -13.18 3.96
N ASN A 142 27.21 -13.14 4.99
CA ASN A 142 27.43 -12.82 6.42
C ASN A 142 27.86 -11.41 6.88
N GLN A 143 27.15 -10.95 7.94
CA GLN A 143 27.47 -9.91 8.93
C GLN A 143 27.58 -8.43 8.50
N GLY A 144 26.91 -7.56 9.28
CA GLY A 144 27.41 -6.21 9.55
C GLY A 144 26.41 -5.07 9.37
N SER A 145 26.04 -4.49 10.51
CA SER A 145 25.64 -3.11 10.82
C SER A 145 25.65 -2.04 9.72
N GLY A 146 24.68 -1.11 9.79
CA GLY A 146 24.81 0.21 9.16
C GLY A 146 23.47 0.91 8.93
N ASP A 147 23.25 1.95 9.71
CA ASP A 147 22.13 2.90 9.66
C ASP A 147 21.77 3.35 8.23
N ASN A 148 20.49 3.17 7.86
CA ASN A 148 19.78 3.98 6.89
C ASN A 148 18.29 3.79 7.15
N ALA A 149 17.66 4.77 7.83
CA ALA A 149 16.23 4.78 8.09
C ALA A 149 15.47 4.93 6.76
N GLY A 150 15.29 3.81 6.06
CA GLY A 150 14.52 3.77 4.84
C GLY A 150 13.04 3.86 5.16
N CYS A 151 12.40 4.97 4.81
CA CYS A 151 10.95 5.04 4.85
C CYS A 151 10.35 4.14 3.76
N CYS A 152 9.46 3.25 4.18
CA CYS A 152 8.48 2.61 3.32
C CYS A 152 7.17 3.35 3.57
N ILE A 153 6.58 3.91 2.51
CA ILE A 153 5.25 4.50 2.63
C ILE A 153 4.26 3.43 2.21
N LEU A 154 3.40 3.07 3.16
CA LEU A 154 2.23 2.23 2.93
C LEU A 154 1.10 3.17 2.49
N MET A 155 0.62 2.97 1.26
CA MET A 155 -0.52 3.70 0.69
C MET A 155 -1.68 2.78 0.39
#